data_AF-A0A2V2GJV1-F1
#
_entry.id   AF-A0A2V2GJV1-F1
#
_cell.length_a   1.000
_cell.length_b   1.000
_cell.length_c   1.000
_cell.angle_alpha   90.00
_cell.angle_beta   90.00
_cell.angle_gamma   90.00
#
_symmetry.space_group_name_H-M   'P 1'
#
loop_
_entity.id
_entity.type
_entity.pdbx_description
1 polymer ?
#
loop_
_entity_poly.entity_id
_entity_poly.type
_entity_poly.pdbx_seq_one_letter_code
_entity_poly.pdbx_strand_id
1 'polypeptide(L)'
;MEKVNFYYRFEETYLDECKELGIPSGNRELCNFYDLSEQFFKLKKAFDTASKERVPIIVNMDPRISGFDELEVFHFIKYKFLSRKVKINNFLLNLSTYREDGKLEFYQYQTSDFQEVYRFFENLILEEKLPDYSKWKYKCI
;
A
#
# COMPACT_ATOMS: atom_id res chain seq x y z
N MET A 1 11.70 22.99 -2.18
CA MET A 1 10.82 21.88 -1.77
C MET A 1 11.40 21.28 -0.51
N GLU A 2 10.59 21.12 0.53
CA GLU A 2 10.99 20.33 1.69
C GLU A 2 11.23 18.89 1.25
N LYS A 3 12.21 18.23 1.87
CA LYS A 3 12.50 16.82 1.58
C LYS A 3 11.33 15.98 2.07
N VAL A 4 10.75 15.20 1.17
CA VAL A 4 9.72 14.23 1.48
C VAL A 4 10.31 13.08 2.28
N ASN A 5 9.73 12.79 3.44
CA ASN A 5 10.05 11.59 4.20
C ASN A 5 8.91 10.59 4.06
N PHE A 6 9.25 9.37 3.67
CA PHE A 6 8.33 8.24 3.67
C PHE A 6 8.47 7.46 4.98
N TYR A 7 7.38 6.88 5.43
CA TYR A 7 7.37 5.96 6.56
C TYR A 7 6.64 4.68 6.20
N TYR A 8 6.95 3.59 6.91
CA TYR A 8 6.38 2.29 6.64
C TYR A 8 5.96 1.54 7.89
N ARG A 9 4.98 0.65 7.74
CA ARG A 9 4.62 -0.38 8.73
C ARG A 9 4.21 -1.69 8.05
N PHE A 10 4.33 -2.79 8.80
CA PHE A 10 4.06 -4.15 8.32
C PHE A 10 2.92 -4.85 9.08
N GLU A 11 2.28 -4.15 10.03
CA GLU A 11 1.13 -4.64 10.80
C GLU A 11 -0.08 -3.71 10.56
N GLU A 12 -1.30 -4.28 10.53
CA GLU A 12 -2.58 -3.55 10.53
C GLU A 12 -2.80 -2.87 11.92
N THR A 13 -1.89 -2.01 12.37
CA THR A 13 -2.21 -1.08 13.45
C THR A 13 -2.86 0.15 12.81
N TYR A 14 -4.15 0.36 13.06
CA TYR A 14 -4.84 1.58 12.64
C TYR A 14 -4.22 2.77 13.39
N LEU A 15 -3.66 3.72 12.65
CA LEU A 15 -3.06 4.91 13.24
C LEU A 15 -4.09 6.03 13.22
N ASP A 16 -4.27 6.67 14.38
CA ASP A 16 -5.10 7.85 14.52
C ASP A 16 -4.23 9.09 14.24
N GLU A 17 -4.21 9.50 12.97
CA GLU A 17 -3.41 10.62 12.45
C GLU A 17 -3.79 11.98 13.06
N CYS A 18 -4.94 12.06 13.75
CA CYS A 18 -5.39 13.26 14.47
C CYS A 18 -4.72 13.45 15.84
N LYS A 19 -3.89 12.49 16.30
CA LYS A 19 -3.10 12.65 17.53
C LYS A 19 -1.82 13.43 17.27
N GLU A 20 -1.42 14.27 18.22
CA GLU A 20 -0.23 15.15 18.19
C GLU A 20 1.12 14.43 17.89
N LEU A 21 1.15 13.10 17.82
CA LEU A 21 2.34 12.29 17.53
C LEU A 21 2.47 11.87 16.05
N GLY A 22 1.44 12.07 15.22
CA GLY A 22 1.46 11.91 13.75
C GLY A 22 1.86 10.54 13.20
N ILE A 23 2.07 10.47 11.87
CA ILE A 23 2.64 9.31 11.14
C ILE A 23 3.89 8.71 11.80
N PRO A 24 4.84 9.47 12.39
CA PRO A 24 6.02 8.88 13.04
C PRO A 24 5.67 7.95 14.22
N SER A 25 4.51 8.11 14.85
CA SER A 25 4.10 7.31 15.99
C SER A 25 3.54 5.94 15.59
N GLY A 26 4.44 5.00 15.30
CA GLY A 26 4.09 3.62 14.94
C GLY A 26 4.56 3.20 13.55
N ASN A 27 5.07 4.14 12.75
CA ASN A 27 5.77 3.83 11.50
C ASN A 27 7.28 3.99 11.67
N ARG A 28 8.05 3.25 10.87
CA ARG A 28 9.50 3.40 10.76
C ARG A 28 9.81 4.29 9.56
N GLU A 29 10.78 5.18 9.69
CA GLU A 29 11.23 5.98 8.55
C GLU A 29 11.79 5.06 7.46
N LEU A 30 11.38 5.32 6.22
CA LEU A 30 11.88 4.62 5.04
C LEU A 30 13.08 5.37 4.49
N CYS A 31 14.28 4.90 4.85
CA CYS A 31 15.52 5.54 4.44
C CYS A 31 15.82 5.31 2.95
N ASN A 32 15.43 4.13 2.44
CA ASN A 32 15.59 3.75 1.04
C ASN A 32 14.56 2.70 0.63
N PHE A 33 14.36 2.52 -0.68
CA PHE A 33 13.42 1.53 -1.21
C PHE A 33 13.76 0.08 -0.80
N TYR A 34 15.04 -0.27 -0.67
CA TYR A 34 15.47 -1.64 -0.32
C TYR A 34 15.04 -2.06 1.08
N ASP A 35 14.70 -1.13 1.97
CA ASP A 35 14.15 -1.44 3.30
C ASP A 35 12.82 -2.22 3.22
N LEU A 36 12.14 -2.20 2.07
CA LEU A 36 10.92 -2.97 1.80
C LEU A 36 11.18 -4.39 1.26
N SER A 37 12.43 -4.73 0.90
CA SER A 37 12.75 -5.97 0.15
C SER A 37 12.30 -7.25 0.85
N GLU A 38 12.47 -7.34 2.17
CA GLU A 38 12.06 -8.51 2.94
C GLU A 38 10.54 -8.74 2.86
N GLN A 39 9.75 -7.67 2.90
CA GLN A 39 8.31 -7.77 2.83
C GLN A 39 7.81 -8.05 1.42
N PHE A 40 8.46 -7.47 0.41
CA PHE A 40 8.23 -7.86 -0.98
C PHE A 40 8.46 -9.36 -1.19
N PHE A 41 9.53 -9.91 -0.62
CA PHE A 41 9.80 -11.34 -0.67
C PHE A 41 8.71 -12.17 0.02
N LYS A 42 8.29 -11.78 1.23
CA LYS A 42 7.21 -12.46 1.96
C LYS A 42 5.87 -12.40 1.21
N LEU A 43 5.52 -11.24 0.65
CA LEU A 43 4.32 -11.02 -0.14
C LEU A 43 4.31 -11.91 -1.40
N LYS A 44 5.44 -11.97 -2.12
CA LYS A 44 5.61 -12.86 -3.27
C LYS A 44 5.47 -14.33 -2.86
N LYS A 45 6.10 -14.74 -1.76
CA LYS A 45 6.01 -16.10 -1.25
C LYS A 45 4.57 -16.48 -0.88
N ALA A 46 3.83 -15.58 -0.23
CA ALA A 46 2.43 -15.79 0.12
C ALA A 46 1.57 -16.01 -1.14
N PHE A 47 1.81 -15.21 -2.20
CA PHE A 47 1.16 -15.38 -3.49
C PHE A 47 1.50 -16.71 -4.18
N ASP A 48 2.80 -17.04 -4.28
CA ASP A 48 3.29 -18.27 -4.93
C ASP A 48 2.75 -19.54 -4.23
N THR A 49 2.60 -19.47 -2.91
CA THR A 49 2.12 -20.59 -2.08
C THR A 49 0.62 -20.58 -1.85
N ALA A 50 -0.10 -19.55 -2.33
CA ALA A 50 -1.52 -19.37 -2.07
C ALA A 50 -1.84 -19.45 -0.56
N SER A 51 -0.98 -18.82 0.27
CA SER A 51 -1.12 -18.77 1.72
C SER A 51 -2.12 -17.69 2.15
N LYS A 52 -2.71 -17.84 3.33
CA LYS A 52 -3.58 -16.81 3.95
C LYS A 52 -2.79 -15.82 4.82
N GLU A 53 -1.47 -15.93 4.87
CA GLU A 53 -0.63 -14.99 5.59
C GLU A 53 -0.83 -13.58 5.06
N ARG A 54 -1.47 -12.72 5.86
CA ARG A 54 -1.55 -11.29 5.59
C ARG A 54 -0.18 -10.69 5.86
N VAL A 55 0.56 -10.41 4.79
CA VAL A 55 1.83 -9.70 4.86
C VAL A 55 1.68 -8.37 4.13
N PRO A 56 1.14 -7.33 4.80
CA PRO A 56 0.95 -6.06 4.15
C PRO A 56 2.28 -5.30 4.05
N ILE A 57 2.41 -4.51 2.99
CA ILE A 57 3.40 -3.43 2.90
C ILE A 57 2.61 -2.14 2.89
N ILE A 58 2.80 -1.31 3.90
CA ILE A 58 2.12 -0.03 4.01
C ILE A 58 3.19 1.06 4.03
N VAL A 59 3.09 2.01 3.10
CA VAL A 59 3.91 3.23 3.07
C VAL A 59 2.99 4.43 3.16
N ASN A 60 3.41 5.44 3.92
CA ASN A 60 2.69 6.69 4.06
C ASN A 60 3.66 7.87 4.09
N MET A 61 3.08 9.06 4.00
CA MET A 61 3.78 10.34 3.94
C MET A 61 2.90 11.42 4.57
N ASP A 62 3.48 12.53 5.05
CA ASP A 62 2.69 13.67 5.50
C ASP A 62 1.78 14.19 4.36
N PRO A 63 0.44 14.06 4.48
CA PRO A 63 -0.47 14.41 3.39
C PRO A 63 -0.48 15.91 3.08
N ARG A 64 -0.03 16.75 4.00
CA ARG A 64 0.04 18.20 3.80
C ARG A 64 1.10 18.59 2.78
N ILE A 65 2.07 17.70 2.52
CA ILE A 65 3.18 17.95 1.59
C ILE A 65 2.86 17.39 0.20
N SER A 66 2.21 16.23 0.10
CA SER A 66 2.01 15.52 -1.18
C SER A 66 0.56 15.35 -1.63
N GLY A 67 -0.41 15.55 -0.73
CA GLY A 67 -1.78 15.05 -0.93
C GLY A 67 -1.86 13.52 -0.93
N PHE A 68 -0.75 12.81 -0.71
CA PHE A 68 -0.71 11.35 -0.56
C PHE A 68 -0.72 11.00 0.92
N ASP A 69 -1.64 10.11 1.26
CA ASP A 69 -1.80 9.63 2.63
C ASP A 69 -1.11 8.28 2.80
N GLU A 70 -1.61 7.27 2.10
CA GLU A 70 -1.17 5.89 2.30
C GLU A 70 -1.28 5.05 1.03
N LEU A 71 -0.28 4.21 0.79
CA LEU A 71 -0.28 3.13 -0.18
C LEU A 71 -0.06 1.83 0.58
N GLU A 72 -1.06 0.97 0.55
CA GLU A 72 -1.03 -0.38 1.11
C GLU A 72 -1.05 -1.41 -0.02
N VAL A 73 -0.28 -2.48 0.12
CA VAL A 73 -0.49 -3.72 -0.63
C VAL A 73 -0.54 -4.92 0.28
N PHE A 74 -1.44 -5.86 -0.02
CA PHE A 74 -1.43 -7.18 0.59
C PHE A 74 -1.84 -8.27 -0.40
N HIS A 75 -1.52 -9.51 -0.04
CA HIS A 75 -1.94 -10.68 -0.80
C HIS A 75 -3.38 -11.06 -0.46
N PHE A 76 -4.21 -11.20 -1.49
CA PHE A 76 -5.61 -11.59 -1.36
C PHE A 76 -5.87 -12.93 -2.05
N ILE A 77 -6.43 -13.86 -1.27
CA ILE A 77 -6.82 -15.17 -1.75
C ILE A 77 -8.29 -15.47 -1.43
N LYS A 78 -9.02 -15.95 -2.44
CA LYS A 78 -10.40 -16.41 -2.30
C LYS A 78 -10.50 -17.85 -2.80
N TYR A 79 -11.13 -18.72 -2.03
CA TYR A 79 -11.40 -20.11 -2.42
C TYR A 79 -12.84 -20.26 -2.93
N LYS A 80 -13.12 -21.34 -3.68
CA LYS A 80 -14.50 -21.68 -4.09
C LYS A 80 -15.30 -22.18 -2.87
N PHE A 81 -16.59 -21.88 -2.82
CA PHE A 81 -17.47 -22.05 -1.64
C PHE A 81 -17.55 -23.49 -1.08
N LEU A 82 -17.14 -24.51 -1.82
CA LEU A 82 -17.19 -25.93 -1.40
C LEU A 82 -15.92 -26.72 -1.75
N SER A 83 -14.80 -26.04 -2.03
CA SER A 83 -13.55 -26.75 -2.35
C SER A 83 -12.34 -25.92 -1.94
N ARG A 84 -11.23 -26.60 -1.62
CA ARG A 84 -9.93 -25.94 -1.42
C ARG A 84 -9.30 -25.37 -2.71
N LYS A 85 -10.02 -25.38 -3.85
CA LYS A 85 -9.53 -24.77 -5.09
C LYS A 85 -9.56 -23.26 -4.97
N VAL A 86 -8.43 -22.64 -5.31
CA VAL A 86 -8.28 -21.19 -5.39
C VAL A 86 -9.16 -20.64 -6.51
N LYS A 87 -9.94 -19.59 -6.20
CA LYS A 87 -10.79 -18.83 -7.12
C LYS A 87 -10.12 -17.52 -7.53
N ILE A 88 -9.46 -16.84 -6.59
CA ILE A 88 -8.74 -15.59 -6.80
C ILE A 88 -7.42 -15.70 -6.05
N ASN A 89 -6.34 -15.32 -6.71
CA ASN A 89 -5.00 -15.17 -6.15
C ASN A 89 -4.43 -13.89 -6.76
N ASN A 90 -4.41 -12.79 -6.01
CA ASN A 90 -3.94 -11.51 -6.50
C ASN A 90 -3.35 -10.66 -5.37
N PHE A 91 -2.71 -9.57 -5.75
CA PHE A 91 -2.35 -8.47 -4.88
C PHE A 91 -3.48 -7.43 -4.92
N LEU A 92 -3.84 -6.92 -3.74
CA LEU A 92 -4.75 -5.80 -3.60
C LEU A 92 -3.93 -4.58 -3.17
N LEU A 93 -3.96 -3.54 -3.98
CA LEU A 93 -3.38 -2.24 -3.65
C LEU A 93 -4.50 -1.29 -3.26
N ASN A 94 -4.33 -0.61 -2.15
CA ASN A 94 -5.21 0.45 -1.66
C ASN A 94 -4.40 1.73 -1.58
N LEU A 95 -4.92 2.82 -2.12
CA LEU A 95 -4.28 4.11 -2.15
C LEU A 95 -5.26 5.16 -1.63
N SER A 96 -4.81 5.90 -0.62
CA SER A 96 -5.53 7.02 0.00
C SER A 96 -4.84 8.32 -0.37
N THR A 97 -5.60 9.31 -0.84
CA THR A 97 -5.10 10.64 -1.20
C THR A 97 -6.08 11.72 -0.77
N TYR A 98 -5.58 12.90 -0.39
CA TYR A 98 -6.39 14.08 -0.11
C TYR A 98 -6.51 14.99 -1.33
N ARG A 99 -7.74 15.43 -1.59
CA ARG A 99 -8.02 16.50 -2.55
C ARG A 99 -7.64 17.86 -1.96
N GLU A 100 -7.55 18.86 -2.84
CA GLU A 100 -7.37 20.27 -2.45
C GLU A 100 -8.47 20.78 -1.49
N ASP A 101 -9.70 20.24 -1.59
CA ASP A 101 -10.80 20.57 -0.68
C ASP A 101 -10.77 19.80 0.65
N GLY A 102 -9.69 19.06 0.93
CA GLY A 102 -9.47 18.32 2.16
C GLY A 102 -10.23 16.99 2.25
N LYS A 103 -10.93 16.56 1.20
CA LYS A 103 -11.63 15.27 1.17
C LYS A 103 -10.66 14.13 0.88
N LEU A 104 -10.86 13.02 1.58
CA LEU A 104 -10.12 11.78 1.38
C LEU A 104 -10.73 10.99 0.21
N GLU A 105 -9.88 10.61 -0.73
CA GLU A 105 -10.19 9.76 -1.87
C GLU A 105 -9.52 8.41 -1.71
N PHE A 106 -10.27 7.35 -2.01
CA PHE A 106 -9.78 5.98 -1.91
C PHE A 106 -9.79 5.29 -3.27
N TYR A 107 -8.66 4.74 -3.65
CA TYR A 107 -8.45 4.00 -4.89
C TYR A 107 -8.06 2.57 -4.59
N GLN A 108 -8.63 1.63 -5.32
CA GLN A 108 -8.30 0.21 -5.19
C GLN A 108 -7.92 -0.41 -6.54
N TYR A 109 -6.78 -1.08 -6.58
CA TYR A 109 -6.29 -1.80 -7.75
C TYR A 109 -6.00 -3.26 -7.42
N GLN A 110 -6.26 -4.14 -8.40
CA GLN A 110 -6.07 -5.58 -8.27
C GLN A 110 -5.18 -6.05 -9.41
N THR A 111 -4.09 -6.73 -9.08
CA THR A 111 -3.18 -7.30 -10.08
C THR A 111 -2.63 -8.63 -9.61
N SER A 112 -2.36 -9.54 -10.54
CA SER A 112 -1.58 -10.75 -10.28
C SER A 112 -0.11 -10.59 -10.67
N ASP A 113 0.28 -9.43 -11.23
CA ASP A 113 1.65 -9.14 -11.61
C ASP A 113 2.41 -8.50 -10.44
N PHE A 114 3.32 -9.26 -9.85
CA PHE A 114 4.18 -8.76 -8.77
C PHE A 114 5.10 -7.62 -9.22
N GLN A 115 5.51 -7.58 -10.49
CA GLN A 115 6.34 -6.50 -11.03
C GLN A 115 5.56 -5.19 -11.16
N GLU A 116 4.23 -5.23 -11.33
CA GLU A 116 3.41 -4.02 -11.21
C GLU A 116 3.41 -3.50 -9.78
N VAL A 117 3.24 -4.37 -8.78
CA VAL A 117 3.31 -3.97 -7.36
C VAL A 117 4.63 -3.29 -7.04
N TYR A 118 5.75 -3.91 -7.41
CA TYR A 118 7.08 -3.34 -7.18
C TYR A 118 7.21 -1.95 -7.80
N ARG A 119 6.79 -1.80 -9.06
CA ARG A 119 6.86 -0.53 -9.80
C ARG A 119 6.00 0.58 -9.17
N PHE A 120 4.85 0.24 -8.57
CA PHE A 120 4.05 1.26 -7.86
C PHE A 120 4.81 1.87 -6.70
N PHE A 121 5.45 1.04 -5.88
CA PHE A 121 6.21 1.51 -4.73
C PHE A 121 7.51 2.19 -5.16
N GLU A 122 8.20 1.65 -6.17
CA GLU A 122 9.44 2.23 -6.69
C GLU A 122 9.20 3.65 -7.25
N ASN A 123 8.19 3.81 -8.11
CA ASN A 123 7.81 5.11 -8.66
C ASN A 123 7.38 6.09 -7.56
N LEU A 124 6.65 5.62 -6.55
CA LEU A 124 6.22 6.48 -5.44
C LEU A 124 7.41 6.96 -4.62
N ILE A 125 8.30 6.05 -4.21
CA ILE A 125 9.38 6.33 -3.26
C ILE A 125 10.57 7.02 -3.92
N LEU A 126 10.92 6.65 -5.15
CA LEU A 126 12.10 7.17 -5.86
C LEU A 126 11.77 8.32 -6.81
N GLU A 127 10.61 8.27 -7.47
CA GLU A 127 10.21 9.29 -8.46
C GLU A 127 9.16 10.27 -7.91
N GLU A 128 8.72 10.10 -6.66
CA GLU A 128 7.64 10.88 -6.03
C GLU A 128 6.37 10.94 -6.89
N LYS A 129 6.10 9.85 -7.62
CA LYS A 129 5.08 9.80 -8.67
C LYS A 129 3.90 8.91 -8.29
N LEU A 130 2.72 9.53 -8.27
CA LEU A 130 1.44 8.82 -8.10
C LEU A 130 1.08 7.98 -9.33
N PRO A 131 0.36 6.86 -9.14
CA PRO A 131 -0.07 6.01 -10.24
C PRO A 131 -1.12 6.68 -11.13
N ASP A 132 -1.23 6.22 -12.38
CA ASP A 132 -2.39 6.53 -13.22
C ASP A 132 -3.63 5.82 -12.68
N TYR A 133 -4.63 6.62 -12.28
CA TYR A 133 -5.88 6.15 -11.71
C TYR A 133 -6.86 5.54 -12.71
N SER A 134 -6.59 5.59 -14.03
CA SER A 134 -7.51 5.11 -15.08
C SER A 134 -7.97 3.66 -14.91
N LYS A 135 -7.15 2.82 -14.27
CA LYS A 135 -7.43 1.40 -14.00
C LYS A 135 -7.86 1.11 -12.56
N TRP A 136 -7.87 2.12 -11.68
CA TRP A 136 -8.19 1.98 -10.28
C TRP A 136 -9.68 2.12 -10.05
N LYS A 137 -10.23 1.32 -9.14
CA LYS A 137 -11.60 1.48 -8.68
C LYS A 137 -11.64 2.60 -7.65
N TYR A 138 -12.36 3.66 -7.97
CA TYR A 138 -12.58 4.78 -7.08
C TYR A 138 -13.70 4.49 -6.06
N LYS A 139 -13.47 4.88 -4.81
CA LYS A 139 -14.46 4.98 -3.75
C LYS A 139 -14.31 6.33 -3.06
N CYS A 140 -15.31 7.20 -3.19
CA CYS A 140 -15.42 8.37 -2.32
C CYS A 140 -16.06 7.90 -1.01
N ILE A 141 -15.45 8.23 0.13
CA ILE A 141 -16.01 8.01 1.47
C ILE A 141 -16.50 9.35 2.02
#